data_AF-A0A090V2W5-F1
#
_entry.id   AF-A0A090V2W5-F1
#
_cell.length_a   1.000
_cell.length_b   1.000
_cell.length_c   1.000
_cell.angle_alpha   90.00
_cell.angle_beta   90.00
_cell.angle_gamma   90.00
#
_symmetry.space_group_name_H-M   'P 1'
#
loop_
_entity.id
_entity.type
_entity.pdbx_description
1 polymer ?
#
loop_
_entity_poly.entity_id
_entity_poly.type
_entity_poly.pdbx_seq_one_letter_code
_entity_poly.pdbx_strand_id
1 'polypeptide(L)'
;MLEHILARLGLFIGLFGSILIFISFLIYLANKKSYENLVSLFKEKYTFPAPGSFYHMLGFFGVFPVSRFFIKLSKKKKISFLKQSDPAYSFFEENDLKIQPWMNYLSYMWVTATVAYLISAIAGVILSLIH
;
A
#
# COMPACT_ATOMS: atom_id res chain seq x y z
N MET A 1 22.66 -16.61 24.73
CA MET A 1 21.23 -16.51 25.17
C MET A 1 20.52 -15.36 24.48
N LEU A 2 21.06 -14.13 24.54
CA LEU A 2 20.47 -12.95 23.91
C LEU A 2 20.32 -13.08 22.38
N GLU A 3 21.33 -13.60 21.68
CA GLU A 3 21.30 -13.84 20.23
C GLU A 3 20.14 -14.74 19.80
N HIS A 4 19.92 -15.87 20.51
CA HIS A 4 18.81 -16.77 20.19
C HIS A 4 17.44 -16.14 20.41
N ILE A 5 17.29 -15.28 21.43
CA ILE A 5 16.04 -14.54 21.69
C ILE A 5 15.81 -13.53 20.56
N LEU A 6 16.84 -12.75 20.20
CA LEU A 6 16.77 -11.76 19.14
C LEU A 6 16.45 -12.40 17.78
N ALA A 7 17.08 -13.53 17.47
CA ALA A 7 16.82 -14.29 16.24
C ALA A 7 15.37 -14.80 16.18
N ARG A 8 14.87 -15.37 17.28
CA ARG A 8 13.50 -15.89 17.35
C ARG A 8 12.47 -14.76 17.23
N LEU A 9 12.69 -13.63 17.90
CA LEU A 9 11.82 -12.46 17.81
C LEU A 9 11.82 -11.85 16.42
N GLY A 10 13.00 -11.64 15.82
CA GLY A 10 13.12 -11.14 14.46
C GLY A 10 12.36 -12.01 13.47
N LEU A 11 12.57 -13.32 13.52
CA LEU A 11 11.89 -14.28 12.65
C LEU A 11 10.36 -14.29 12.86
N PHE A 12 9.90 -14.25 14.11
CA PHE A 12 8.47 -14.19 14.43
C PHE A 12 7.82 -12.92 13.86
N ILE A 13 8.47 -11.77 14.03
CA ILE A 13 7.99 -10.48 13.50
C ILE A 13 7.97 -10.49 11.97
N GLY A 14 9.02 -11.03 11.34
CA GLY A 14 9.06 -11.21 9.88
C GLY A 14 7.92 -12.09 9.37
N LEU A 15 7.66 -13.23 10.01
CA LEU A 15 6.54 -14.12 9.67
C LEU A 15 5.18 -13.43 9.84
N PHE A 16 5.01 -12.64 10.89
CA PHE A 16 3.80 -11.83 11.07
C PHE A 16 3.60 -10.84 9.90
N GLY A 17 4.68 -10.18 9.46
CA GLY A 17 4.66 -9.34 8.25
C GLY A 17 4.20 -10.12 7.00
N SER A 18 4.71 -11.34 6.81
CA SER A 18 4.32 -12.23 5.71
C SER A 18 2.84 -12.61 5.75
N ILE A 19 2.31 -12.92 6.93
CA ILE A 19 0.88 -13.23 7.11
C ILE A 19 0.03 -12.01 6.73
N LEU A 20 0.42 -10.80 7.12
CA LEU A 20 -0.29 -9.58 6.74
C LEU A 20 -0.29 -9.36 5.22
N ILE A 21 0.85 -9.57 4.55
CA ILE A 21 0.91 -9.48 3.07
C ILE A 21 0.00 -10.54 2.44
N PHE A 22 0.01 -11.78 2.93
CA PHE A 22 -0.86 -12.84 2.42
C PHE A 22 -2.34 -12.52 2.58
N ILE A 23 -2.76 -12.03 3.76
CA ILE A 23 -4.15 -11.59 3.97
C ILE A 23 -4.49 -10.42 3.04
N SER A 24 -3.57 -9.46 2.86
CA SER A 24 -3.80 -8.34 1.95
C SER A 24 -3.94 -8.78 0.48
N PHE A 25 -3.29 -9.88 0.09
CA PHE A 25 -3.45 -10.49 -1.23
C PHE A 25 -4.85 -11.07 -1.40
N LEU A 26 -5.40 -11.75 -0.39
CA LEU A 26 -6.79 -12.23 -0.43
C LEU A 26 -7.79 -11.07 -0.51
N ILE A 27 -7.56 -9.99 0.23
CA ILE A 27 -8.37 -8.76 0.13
C ILE A 27 -8.32 -8.19 -1.29
N TYR A 28 -7.13 -8.14 -1.90
CA TYR A 28 -6.97 -7.69 -3.29
C TYR A 28 -7.77 -8.58 -4.25
N LEU A 29 -7.66 -9.91 -4.16
CA LEU A 29 -8.41 -10.83 -5.02
C LEU A 29 -9.92 -10.61 -4.90
N ALA A 30 -10.43 -10.49 -3.67
CA ALA A 30 -11.85 -10.26 -3.42
C ALA A 30 -12.34 -8.91 -3.98
N ASN A 31 -11.47 -7.90 -4.07
CA ASN A 31 -11.83 -6.54 -4.51
C ASN A 31 -11.25 -6.18 -5.88
N LYS A 32 -10.66 -7.14 -6.62
CA LYS A 32 -9.92 -6.90 -7.86
C LYS A 32 -10.76 -6.16 -8.90
N LYS A 33 -12.00 -6.61 -9.12
CA LYS A 33 -12.92 -5.97 -10.06
C LYS A 33 -13.25 -4.53 -9.65
N SER A 34 -13.48 -4.28 -8.37
CA SER A 34 -13.76 -2.95 -7.83
C SER A 34 -12.55 -2.00 -8.00
N TYR A 35 -11.35 -2.52 -7.75
CA TYR A 35 -10.10 -1.82 -8.00
C TYR A 35 -9.90 -1.47 -9.49
N GLU A 36 -10.07 -2.45 -10.39
CA GLU A 36 -9.92 -2.26 -11.83
C GLU A 36 -10.92 -1.24 -12.37
N ASN A 37 -12.17 -1.29 -11.91
CA ASN A 37 -13.20 -0.29 -12.27
C ASN A 37 -12.80 1.12 -11.83
N LEU A 38 -12.32 1.28 -10.58
CA LEU A 38 -11.90 2.58 -10.06
C LEU A 38 -10.71 3.17 -10.85
N VAL A 39 -9.75 2.32 -11.20
CA VAL A 39 -8.58 2.70 -12.01
C VAL A 39 -9.02 3.07 -13.43
N SER A 40 -9.93 2.29 -14.04
CA SER A 40 -10.46 2.57 -15.37
C SER A 40 -11.17 3.91 -15.42
N LEU A 41 -12.08 4.14 -14.47
CA LEU A 41 -12.87 5.38 -14.39
C LEU A 41 -11.97 6.61 -14.18
N PHE A 42 -10.90 6.49 -13.40
CA PHE A 42 -9.92 7.56 -13.27
C PHE A 42 -9.23 7.85 -14.60
N LYS A 43 -8.84 6.82 -15.35
CA LYS A 43 -8.11 6.93 -16.61
C LYS A 43 -8.95 7.47 -17.77
N GLU A 44 -10.28 7.47 -17.68
CA GLU A 44 -11.16 8.03 -18.72
C GLU A 44 -10.94 9.53 -18.90
N LYS A 45 -10.65 10.26 -17.81
CA LYS A 45 -10.51 11.72 -17.82
C LYS A 45 -9.17 12.22 -17.30
N TYR A 46 -8.47 11.43 -16.49
CA TYR A 46 -7.26 11.85 -15.78
C TYR A 46 -6.06 10.96 -16.07
N THR A 47 -4.87 11.54 -15.98
CA THR A 47 -3.61 10.80 -16.10
C THR A 47 -3.02 10.59 -14.72
N PHE A 48 -2.55 9.37 -14.42
CA PHE A 48 -1.83 9.13 -13.18
C PHE A 48 -0.53 9.94 -13.14
N PRO A 49 -0.25 10.69 -12.07
CA PRO A 49 1.04 11.34 -11.91
C PRO A 49 2.13 10.27 -11.79
N ALA A 50 3.32 10.52 -12.34
CA ALA A 50 4.44 9.59 -12.18
C ALA A 50 4.83 9.44 -10.69
N PRO A 51 5.21 8.24 -10.20
CA PRO A 51 5.28 6.96 -10.89
C PRO A 51 3.97 6.13 -10.84
N GLY A 52 2.83 6.73 -10.51
CA GLY A 52 1.50 6.09 -10.48
C GLY A 52 1.08 5.43 -11.79
N SER A 53 1.55 5.94 -12.93
CA SER A 53 1.39 5.32 -14.25
C SER A 53 2.06 3.94 -14.35
N PHE A 54 3.11 3.68 -13.57
CA PHE A 54 3.75 2.37 -13.48
C PHE A 54 3.01 1.45 -12.52
N TYR A 55 2.56 1.98 -11.37
CA TYR A 55 1.99 1.14 -10.31
C TYR A 55 0.70 0.43 -10.67
N HIS A 56 -0.20 1.03 -11.46
CA HIS A 56 -1.45 0.33 -11.85
C HIS A 56 -1.21 -0.90 -12.75
N MET A 57 0.00 -1.07 -13.30
CA MET A 57 0.37 -2.21 -14.14
C MET A 57 0.96 -3.39 -13.33
N LEU A 58 1.24 -3.20 -12.03
CA LEU A 58 1.96 -4.19 -11.21
C LEU A 58 1.03 -5.17 -10.45
N GLY A 59 -0.25 -5.23 -10.82
CA GLY A 59 -1.22 -6.13 -10.17
C GLY A 59 -1.29 -5.91 -8.65
N PHE A 60 -1.12 -6.98 -7.88
CA PHE A 60 -1.17 -6.93 -6.41
C PHE A 60 -0.15 -5.96 -5.81
N PHE A 61 1.09 -5.90 -6.31
CA PHE A 61 2.09 -4.98 -5.76
C PHE A 61 1.77 -3.50 -6.06
N GLY A 62 0.98 -3.27 -7.10
CA GLY A 62 0.47 -1.96 -7.50
C GLY A 62 -0.71 -1.46 -6.68
N VAL A 63 -1.47 -2.36 -6.05
CA VAL A 63 -2.70 -1.99 -5.35
C VAL A 63 -2.43 -1.08 -4.16
N PHE A 64 -1.34 -1.31 -3.41
CA PHE A 64 -0.98 -0.49 -2.25
C PHE A 64 -0.73 0.99 -2.61
N PRO A 65 0.23 1.34 -3.49
CA PRO A 65 0.48 2.73 -3.83
C PRO A 65 -0.73 3.39 -4.51
N VAL A 66 -1.51 2.66 -5.31
CA VAL A 66 -2.71 3.20 -5.97
C VAL A 66 -3.85 3.42 -4.97
N SER A 67 -4.09 2.51 -4.03
CA SER A 67 -5.06 2.73 -2.95
C SER A 67 -4.69 3.96 -2.11
N ARG A 68 -3.41 4.12 -1.77
CA ARG A 68 -2.91 5.30 -1.05
C ARG A 68 -3.08 6.59 -1.85
N PHE A 69 -2.89 6.54 -3.17
CA PHE A 69 -3.16 7.65 -4.07
C PHE A 69 -4.63 8.07 -3.99
N PHE A 70 -5.57 7.14 -4.20
CA PHE A 70 -7.00 7.44 -4.15
C PHE A 70 -7.46 7.91 -2.77
N ILE A 71 -6.96 7.32 -1.68
CA ILE A 71 -7.26 7.77 -0.30
C ILE A 71 -6.82 9.22 -0.07
N LYS A 72 -5.67 9.64 -0.63
CA LYS A 72 -5.21 11.03 -0.54
C LYS A 72 -6.06 11.93 -1.43
N LEU A 73 -6.38 11.48 -2.64
CA LEU A 73 -7.18 12.22 -3.62
C LEU A 73 -8.57 12.53 -3.06
N SER A 74 -9.25 11.53 -2.49
CA SER A 74 -10.57 11.69 -1.88
C SER A 74 -10.58 12.65 -0.69
N LYS A 75 -9.43 12.92 -0.08
CA LYS A 75 -9.25 13.84 1.06
C LYS A 75 -8.67 15.18 0.62
N LYS A 76 -8.52 15.42 -0.68
CA LYS A 76 -7.87 16.60 -1.27
C LYS A 76 -6.49 16.88 -0.66
N LYS A 77 -5.78 15.83 -0.23
CA LYS A 77 -4.44 15.95 0.36
C LYS A 77 -3.39 16.05 -0.73
N LYS A 78 -2.32 16.81 -0.47
CA LYS A 78 -1.17 16.93 -1.38
C LYS A 78 -0.62 15.55 -1.78
N ILE A 79 -0.58 15.31 -3.09
CA ILE A 79 0.01 14.13 -3.74
C ILE A 79 1.29 14.57 -4.46
N SER A 80 2.37 13.80 -4.32
CA SER A 80 3.61 14.06 -5.03
C SER A 80 3.37 14.02 -6.54
N PHE A 81 4.00 14.94 -7.29
CA PHE A 81 3.86 15.04 -8.74
C PHE A 81 2.46 15.38 -9.26
N LEU A 82 1.56 15.84 -8.39
CA LEU A 82 0.24 16.39 -8.76
C LEU A 82 0.07 17.79 -8.15
N LYS A 83 -0.16 18.80 -9.00
CA LYS A 83 -0.38 20.19 -8.53
C LYS A 83 -1.73 20.26 -7.80
N GLN A 84 -1.86 21.07 -6.74
CA GLN A 84 -3.15 21.19 -6.04
C GLN A 84 -4.26 21.81 -6.90
N SER A 85 -3.92 22.57 -7.93
CA SER A 85 -4.85 23.11 -8.91
C SER A 85 -5.25 22.09 -9.99
N ASP A 86 -4.78 20.85 -9.91
CA ASP A 86 -5.07 19.83 -10.90
C ASP A 86 -6.54 19.38 -10.80
N PRO A 87 -7.27 19.30 -11.93
CA PRO A 87 -8.67 18.90 -11.91
C PRO A 87 -8.88 17.47 -11.38
N ALA A 88 -7.86 16.61 -11.35
CA ALA A 88 -8.00 15.26 -10.78
C ALA A 88 -8.50 15.25 -9.32
N TYR A 89 -8.32 16.35 -8.56
CA TYR A 89 -8.84 16.46 -7.19
C TYR A 89 -10.38 16.51 -7.10
N SER A 90 -11.09 16.83 -8.18
CA SER A 90 -12.56 16.75 -8.23
C SER A 90 -13.07 15.34 -8.58
N PHE A 91 -12.19 14.39 -8.91
CA PHE A 91 -12.58 13.04 -9.36
C PHE A 91 -13.63 12.35 -8.49
N PHE A 92 -13.46 12.37 -7.16
CA PHE A 92 -14.42 11.73 -6.24
C PHE A 92 -15.76 12.46 -6.17
N GLU A 93 -15.76 13.79 -6.30
CA GLU A 93 -16.97 14.62 -6.26
C GLU A 93 -17.76 14.51 -7.58
N GLU A 94 -17.06 14.51 -8.72
CA GLU A 94 -17.67 14.41 -10.05
C GLU A 94 -18.37 13.07 -10.30
N ASN A 95 -17.86 11.99 -9.69
CA ASN A 95 -18.35 10.63 -9.92
C ASN A 95 -19.19 10.09 -8.75
N ASP A 96 -19.51 10.93 -7.75
CA ASP A 96 -20.18 10.55 -6.48
C ASP A 96 -19.58 9.28 -5.84
N LEU A 97 -18.25 9.23 -5.80
CA LEU A 97 -17.52 8.07 -5.29
C LEU A 97 -17.18 8.24 -3.81
N LYS A 98 -17.07 7.11 -3.12
CA LYS A 98 -16.52 7.04 -1.75
C LYS A 98 -15.37 6.06 -1.70
N ILE A 99 -14.40 6.33 -0.83
CA ILE A 99 -13.33 5.39 -0.56
C ILE A 99 -13.91 4.13 0.07
N GLN A 100 -13.57 2.99 -0.53
CA GLN A 100 -14.00 1.71 -0.03
C GLN A 100 -13.12 1.28 1.17
N PRO A 101 -13.71 0.71 2.25
CA PRO A 101 -12.98 0.35 3.46
C PRO A 101 -11.77 -0.55 3.23
N TRP A 102 -11.86 -1.49 2.27
CA TRP A 102 -10.78 -2.42 1.94
C TRP A 102 -9.48 -1.70 1.54
N MET A 103 -9.57 -0.51 0.93
CA MET A 103 -8.39 0.27 0.52
C MET A 103 -7.61 0.75 1.73
N ASN A 104 -8.31 1.13 2.81
CA ASN A 104 -7.70 1.53 4.07
C ASN A 104 -7.10 0.32 4.78
N TYR A 105 -7.84 -0.79 4.89
CA TYR A 105 -7.32 -2.01 5.51
C TYR A 105 -6.07 -2.53 4.82
N LEU A 106 -6.10 -2.61 3.49
CA LEU A 106 -4.94 -2.99 2.69
C LEU A 106 -3.77 -2.04 2.91
N SER A 107 -4.03 -0.73 2.91
CA SER A 107 -2.99 0.27 3.17
C SER A 107 -2.34 0.09 4.55
N TYR A 108 -3.13 -0.17 5.58
CA TYR A 108 -2.61 -0.42 6.93
C TYR A 108 -1.83 -1.72 7.01
N MET A 109 -2.31 -2.81 6.40
CA MET A 109 -1.60 -4.09 6.37
C MET A 109 -0.23 -3.95 5.71
N TRP A 110 -0.13 -3.26 4.58
CA TRP A 110 1.14 -3.02 3.88
C TRP A 110 2.12 -2.18 4.70
N VAL A 111 1.63 -1.11 5.35
CA VAL A 111 2.47 -0.28 6.23
C VAL A 111 2.96 -1.09 7.44
N THR A 112 2.08 -1.82 8.11
CA THR A 112 2.44 -2.65 9.26
C THR A 112 3.41 -3.76 8.88
N ALA A 113 3.19 -4.44 7.73
CA ALA A 113 4.11 -5.45 7.22
C ALA A 113 5.48 -4.86 6.91
N THR A 114 5.54 -3.67 6.30
CA THR A 114 6.80 -2.96 6.04
C THR A 114 7.56 -2.67 7.33
N VAL A 115 6.87 -2.17 8.36
CA VAL A 115 7.48 -1.93 9.68
C VAL A 115 7.96 -3.23 10.32
N ALA A 116 7.17 -4.30 10.24
CA ALA A 116 7.57 -5.62 10.73
C ALA A 116 8.84 -6.15 10.04
N TYR A 117 8.91 -6.04 8.71
CA TYR A 117 10.10 -6.43 7.96
C TYR A 117 11.31 -5.57 8.30
N LEU A 118 11.15 -4.26 8.51
CA LEU A 118 12.24 -3.39 8.94
C LEU A 118 12.77 -3.82 10.32
N ILE A 119 11.89 -4.10 11.27
CA ILE A 119 12.30 -4.59 12.61
C ILE A 119 13.01 -5.94 12.50
N SER A 120 12.48 -6.87 11.70
CA SER A 120 13.12 -8.16 11.44
C SER A 120 14.50 -8.00 10.78
N ALA A 121 14.64 -7.09 9.83
CA ALA A 121 15.90 -6.82 9.14
C ALA A 121 16.92 -6.20 10.09
N ILE A 122 16.51 -5.24 10.92
CA ILE A 122 17.38 -4.64 11.96
C ILE A 122 17.86 -5.71 12.94
N ALA A 123 16.98 -6.60 13.40
CA ALA A 123 17.37 -7.72 14.25
C ALA A 123 18.41 -8.63 13.56
N GLY A 124 18.24 -8.91 12.27
CA GLY A 124 19.21 -9.66 11.46
C GLY A 124 20.57 -8.96 11.32
N VAL A 125 20.57 -7.64 11.08
CA VAL A 125 21.81 -6.85 11.02
C VAL A 125 22.53 -6.85 12.36
N ILE A 126 21.81 -6.62 13.46
CA ILE A 126 22.39 -6.66 14.81
C ILE A 126 23.02 -8.03 15.08
N LEU A 127 22.36 -9.13 14.72
CA LEU A 127 22.91 -10.48 14.85
C LEU A 127 24.19 -10.65 14.04
N SER A 128 24.23 -10.17 12.79
CA SER A 128 25.43 -10.26 11.94
C SER A 128 26.64 -9.44 12.42
N LEU A 129 26.42 -8.47 13.32
CA LEU A 129 27.49 -7.65 13.89
C LEU A 129 28.01 -8.18 15.23
N ILE A 130 27.20 -8.98 15.94
CA ILE A 130 27.55 -9.57 17.24
C ILE A 130 28.16 -10.97 17.07
N HIS A 131 27.82 -11.65 15.96
CA HIS A 131 28.40 -12.93 15.55
C HIS A 131 29.71 -12.71 14.79
#